data_AF-C0J6U0-F1
#
_entry.id   AF-C0J6U0-F1
#
_cell.length_a   1.000
_cell.length_b   1.000
_cell.length_c   1.000
_cell.angle_alpha   90.00
_cell.angle_beta   90.00
_cell.angle_gamma   90.00
#
_symmetry.space_group_name_H-M   'P 1'
#
loop_
_entity.id
_entity.type
_entity.pdbx_description
1 polymer ?
#
loop_
_entity_poly.entity_id
_entity_poly.type
_entity_poly.pdbx_seq_one_letter_code
_entity_poly.pdbx_strand_id
1 'polypeptide(L)' 'LAMVHLLFLHETGSNNPTGIPSDADKIPFHPYYTIKDILGILLMALFLMLLVLFAPDLLGD' A
#
# COMPACT_ATOMS: atom_id res chain seq x y z
N LEU A 1 -1.21 3.42 17.23
CA LEU A 1 -0.22 2.38 16.85
C LEU A 1 0.34 2.60 15.44
N ALA A 2 -0.51 2.75 14.40
CA ALA A 2 -0.06 2.93 13.02
C ALA A 2 0.98 4.05 12.83
N MET A 3 0.78 5.24 13.41
CA MET A 3 1.76 6.34 13.31
C MET A 3 3.10 6.03 14.00
N VAL A 4 3.09 5.35 15.14
CA VAL A 4 4.33 4.91 15.82
C VAL A 4 5.05 3.86 15.00
N HIS A 5 4.32 2.94 14.37
CA HIS A 5 4.87 1.97 13.45
C HIS A 5 5.54 2.63 12.24
N LEU A 6 4.86 3.61 11.61
CA LEU A 6 5.41 4.36 10.48
C LEU A 6 6.62 5.21 10.89
N LEU A 7 6.64 5.77 12.10
CA LEU A 7 7.80 6.48 12.63
C LEU A 7 9.03 5.57 12.67
N PHE A 8 8.92 4.37 13.25
CA PHE A 8 10.04 3.43 13.27
C PHE A 8 10.41 2.89 11.89
N LEU A 9 9.45 2.74 10.98
CA LEU A 9 9.73 2.39 9.59
C LEU A 9 10.53 3.50 8.88
N HIS A 10 10.26 4.78 9.18
CA HIS A 10 10.99 5.89 8.58
C HIS A 10 12.44 5.99 9.06
N GLU A 11 12.76 5.50 10.27
CA GLU A 11 14.15 5.45 10.76
C GLU A 11 15.02 4.47 9.95
N THR A 12 14.46 3.33 9.51
CA THR A 12 15.21 2.31 8.75
C THR A 12 14.98 2.39 7.23
N GLY A 13 13.86 2.98 6.80
CA GLY A 13 13.33 2.85 5.45
C GLY A 13 12.70 1.48 5.17
N SER A 14 12.06 1.36 4.01
CA SER A 14 11.44 0.12 3.53
C SER A 14 12.50 -0.90 3.08
N ASN A 15 12.24 -2.17 3.35
CA ASN A 15 12.97 -3.26 2.73
C ASN A 15 12.55 -3.45 1.25
N ASN A 16 13.28 -4.26 0.51
CA ASN A 16 13.02 -4.57 -0.90
C ASN A 16 13.04 -6.10 -1.15
N PRO A 17 12.54 -6.59 -2.30
CA PRO A 17 12.41 -8.03 -2.57
C PRO A 17 13.71 -8.83 -2.49
N THR A 18 14.87 -8.19 -2.72
CA THR A 18 16.17 -8.87 -2.67
C THR A 18 16.75 -8.99 -1.26
N GLY A 19 16.24 -8.20 -0.30
CA GLY A 19 16.75 -8.14 1.07
C GLY A 19 18.16 -7.55 1.22
N ILE A 20 18.76 -7.05 0.14
CA ILE A 20 20.07 -6.38 0.13
C ILE A 20 19.85 -4.88 0.39
N PRO A 21 20.78 -4.15 1.05
CA PRO A 21 20.64 -2.70 1.25
C PRO A 21 20.38 -1.94 -0.06
N SER A 22 19.31 -1.14 -0.10
CA SER A 22 18.86 -0.41 -1.28
C SER A 22 19.38 1.03 -1.37
N ASP A 23 20.26 1.46 -0.45
CA ASP A 23 20.74 2.85 -0.36
C ASP A 23 21.37 3.37 -1.67
N ALA A 24 21.97 2.47 -2.45
CA ALA A 24 22.60 2.80 -3.73
C ALA A 24 21.61 3.13 -4.85
N ASP A 25 20.33 2.73 -4.73
CA ASP A 25 19.31 2.86 -5.78
C ASP A 25 17.96 3.33 -5.20
N LYS A 26 18.01 4.35 -4.34
CA LYS A 26 16.80 4.98 -3.79
C LYS A 26 16.18 5.95 -4.78
N ILE A 27 14.89 5.78 -5.04
CA ILE A 27 14.05 6.74 -5.77
C ILE A 27 13.15 7.51 -4.79
N PRO A 28 12.76 8.77 -5.09
CA PRO A 28 11.85 9.53 -4.24
C PRO A 28 10.46 8.90 -4.20
N PHE A 29 9.72 9.14 -3.11
CA PHE A 29 8.36 8.62 -2.96
C PHE A 29 7.41 9.17 -4.05
N HIS A 30 7.42 10.49 -4.24
CA HIS A 30 6.70 11.15 -5.33
C HIS A 30 7.62 11.31 -6.55
N PRO A 31 7.17 11.01 -7.78
CA PRO A 31 5.82 10.58 -8.15
C PRO A 31 5.60 9.07 -8.09
N TYR A 32 6.66 8.29 -7.93
CA TYR A 32 6.70 6.85 -8.23
C TYR A 32 5.74 6.01 -7.39
N TYR A 33 5.87 6.07 -6.06
CA TYR A 33 5.01 5.29 -5.17
C TYR A 33 3.64 5.98 -4.99
N THR A 34 3.58 7.30 -5.08
CA THR A 34 2.29 8.03 -5.04
C THR A 34 1.31 7.54 -6.11
N ILE A 35 1.73 7.43 -7.37
CA ILE A 35 0.84 6.95 -8.44
C ILE A 35 0.52 5.46 -8.31
N LYS A 36 1.49 4.66 -7.84
CA LYS A 36 1.30 3.22 -7.57
C LYS A 36 0.24 3.00 -6.49
N ASP A 37 0.29 3.78 -5.41
CA ASP A 37 -0.65 3.70 -4.30
C ASP A 37 -2.06 4.16 -4.72
N ILE A 38 -2.16 5.22 -5.53
CA ILE A 38 -3.45 5.65 -6.10
C ILE A 38 -4.08 4.52 -6.94
N LEU A 39 -3.29 3.85 -7.81
CA LEU A 39 -3.78 2.69 -8.55
C LEU A 39 -4.27 1.58 -7.62
N GLY A 40 -3.52 1.28 -6.56
CA GLY A 40 -3.91 0.31 -5.53
C GLY A 40 -5.23 0.67 -4.84
N ILE A 41 -5.42 1.93 -4.46
CA ILE A 41 -6.66 2.44 -3.84
C ILE A 41 -7.84 2.30 -4.82
N LEU A 42 -7.66 2.62 -6.10
CA LEU A 42 -8.71 2.48 -7.11
C LEU A 42 -9.13 1.03 -7.28
N LEU A 43 -8.19 0.08 -7.29
CA LEU A 43 -8.49 -1.34 -7.37
C LEU A 43 -9.19 -1.85 -6.11
N MET A 44 -8.72 -1.45 -4.92
CA MET A 44 -9.39 -1.78 -3.66
C MET A 44 -10.84 -1.26 -3.65
N ALA A 45 -11.03 0.00 -4.04
CA ALA A 45 -12.36 0.59 -4.13
C ALA A 45 -13.24 -0.13 -5.16
N LEU A 46 -12.69 -0.53 -6.31
CA LEU A 46 -13.41 -1.32 -7.30
C LEU A 46 -13.95 -2.62 -6.69
N PHE A 47 -13.10 -3.41 -6.03
CA PHE A 47 -13.52 -4.68 -5.42
C PHE A 47 -14.53 -4.46 -4.29
N LEU A 48 -14.33 -3.43 -3.46
CA LEU A 48 -15.29 -3.08 -2.42
C LEU A 48 -16.65 -2.70 -3.01
N MET A 49 -16.66 -1.88 -4.06
CA MET A 49 -17.90 -1.47 -4.73
C MET A 49 -18.58 -2.63 -5.43
N LEU A 50 -17.82 -3.56 -6.03
CA LEU A 50 -18.40 -4.78 -6.60
C LEU A 50 -19.13 -5.60 -5.54
N LEU A 51 -18.51 -5.79 -4.36
CA LEU A 51 -19.14 -6.49 -3.25
C LEU A 51 -20.39 -5.75 -2.77
N VAL A 52 -20.27 -4.47 -2.44
CA VAL A 52 -21.37 -3.67 -1.86
C VAL A 52 -22.56 -3.52 -2.82
N LEU A 53 -22.32 -3.32 -4.11
CA LEU A 53 -23.40 -3.05 -5.08
C LEU A 53 -24.04 -4.30 -5.65
N PHE A 54 -23.30 -5.40 -5.80
CA PHE A 54 -23.82 -6.60 -6.47
C PHE A 54 -24.02 -7.80 -5.56
N ALA A 55 -23.29 -7.90 -4.44
CA ALA A 55 -23.35 -9.06 -3.56
C ALA A 55 -23.10 -8.67 -2.09
N PRO A 56 -23.91 -7.77 -1.51
CA PRO A 56 -23.64 -7.16 -0.20
C PRO A 56 -23.59 -8.18 0.95
N ASP A 57 -24.37 -9.26 0.86
CA ASP A 57 -24.44 -10.30 1.89
C ASP A 57 -23.54 -11.51 1.60
N LEU A 58 -22.73 -11.47 0.52
CA LEU A 58 -21.90 -12.61 0.10
C LEU A 58 -20.89 -13.06 1.18
N LEU A 59 -20.46 -12.12 2.02
CA LEU A 59 -19.51 -12.37 3.11
C LEU A 59 -20.18 -12.30 4.49
N GLY A 60 -21.51 -12.31 4.54
CA GLY A 60 -22.29 -12.47 5.78
C GLY A 60 -22.44 -13.94 6.18
N ASP A 61 -22.95 -14.19 7.40
CA ASP A 61 -23.28 -15.52 7.93
C ASP A 61 -24.60 -16.09 7.36
#